data_AF-A0A920HL87-F1
#
_entry.id   AF-A0A920HL87-F1
#
_cell.length_a   1.000
_cell.length_b   1.000
_cell.length_c   1.000
_cell.angle_alpha   90.00
_cell.angle_beta   90.00
_cell.angle_gamma   90.00
#
_symmetry.space_group_name_H-M   'P 1'
#
loop_
_entity.id
_entity.type
_entity.pdbx_description
1 polymer ?
#
loop_
_entity_poly.entity_id
_entity_poly.type
_entity_poly.pdbx_seq_one_letter_code
_entity_poly.pdbx_strand_id
1 'polypeptide(L)'
;MTGFSFSKASIDGNDITCEIRSVNSKFLDITFKASHKSSIFEVYALSKLKKIFSRGKIEVKLSNFDHIAQKISINQTLLKSLRGELKENHLVDQKLNFGDIKDIPGIFVIDSKPKKVTKIKSLINNAIQNLKSARLHEGAELEGIILGKSKKLDKIVESISKMIPLINKNRVQTLQKKLSQFHSFTNAEICQKHPITSSNTI
;
A
#
# COMPACT_ATOMS: atom_id res chain seq x y z
N MET A 1 4.24 -4.05 -2.79
CA MET A 1 4.73 -3.02 -1.87
C MET A 1 3.79 -2.77 -0.72
N THR A 2 3.89 -3.70 0.21
CA THR A 2 3.46 -3.49 1.59
C THR A 2 4.45 -2.52 2.25
N GLY A 3 4.31 -2.25 3.52
CA GLY A 3 5.23 -1.36 4.21
C GLY A 3 4.83 -1.17 5.64
N PHE A 4 5.82 -1.09 6.51
CA PHE A 4 5.63 -0.78 7.91
C PHE A 4 6.64 0.28 8.32
N SER A 5 6.17 1.27 9.05
CA SER A 5 7.03 2.26 9.67
C SER A 5 6.61 2.50 11.11
N PHE A 6 7.60 2.61 11.98
CA PHE A 6 7.41 2.98 13.37
C PHE A 6 8.24 4.23 13.67
N SER A 7 7.69 5.15 14.44
CA SER A 7 8.43 6.30 14.97
C SER A 7 7.95 6.62 16.37
N LYS A 8 8.90 7.02 17.22
CA LYS A 8 8.65 7.35 18.62
C LYS A 8 9.25 8.72 18.94
N ALA A 9 8.54 9.52 19.73
CA ALA A 9 9.05 10.77 20.28
C ALA A 9 8.60 10.95 21.73
N SER A 10 9.50 11.43 22.58
CA SER A 10 9.19 11.78 23.97
C SER A 10 8.83 13.27 24.08
N ILE A 11 7.67 13.57 24.64
CA ILE A 11 7.15 14.93 24.84
C ILE A 11 6.70 15.06 26.30
N ASP A 12 7.37 15.93 27.06
CA ASP A 12 7.08 16.19 28.48
C ASP A 12 7.03 14.90 29.33
N GLY A 13 7.93 13.95 29.07
CA GLY A 13 8.00 12.67 29.79
C GLY A 13 7.03 11.59 29.30
N ASN A 14 6.18 11.90 28.32
CA ASN A 14 5.29 10.93 27.69
C ASN A 14 5.83 10.48 26.33
N ASP A 15 5.86 9.17 26.13
CA ASP A 15 6.25 8.55 24.88
C ASP A 15 5.06 8.46 23.92
N ILE A 16 5.14 9.20 22.82
CA ILE A 16 4.16 9.17 21.74
C ILE A 16 4.70 8.31 20.61
N THR A 17 3.87 7.42 20.10
CA THR A 17 4.23 6.53 18.99
C THR A 17 3.33 6.75 17.79
N CYS A 18 3.94 6.73 16.61
CA CYS A 18 3.27 6.76 15.32
C CYS A 18 3.65 5.49 14.55
N GLU A 19 2.63 4.69 14.26
CA GLU A 19 2.72 3.49 13.44
C GLU A 19 2.03 3.75 12.11
N ILE A 20 2.65 3.36 11.00
CA ILE A 20 2.00 3.35 9.70
C ILE A 20 2.17 1.97 9.08
N ARG A 21 1.04 1.34 8.76
CA ARG A 21 0.97 0.09 8.02
C ARG A 21 0.45 0.38 6.64
N SER A 22 1.02 -0.24 5.62
CA SER A 22 0.50 -0.13 4.28
C SER A 22 0.53 -1.45 3.53
N VAL A 23 -0.49 -1.64 2.71
CA VAL A 23 -0.63 -2.78 1.81
C VAL A 23 -0.84 -2.32 0.37
N ASN A 24 -0.55 -3.21 -0.56
CA ASN A 24 -0.79 -2.96 -1.97
C ASN A 24 -2.31 -3.00 -2.25
N SER A 25 -2.86 -1.88 -2.72
CA SER A 25 -4.26 -1.76 -3.12
C SER A 25 -4.36 -0.87 -4.35
N LYS A 26 -5.34 -1.13 -5.23
CA LYS A 26 -5.54 -0.40 -6.49
C LYS A 26 -5.80 1.09 -6.27
N PHE A 27 -6.49 1.41 -5.18
CA PHE A 27 -6.86 2.78 -4.82
C PHE A 27 -6.10 3.24 -3.58
N LEU A 28 -5.95 4.55 -3.43
CA LEU A 28 -5.43 5.16 -2.21
C LEU A 28 -6.56 5.24 -1.19
N ASP A 29 -6.46 4.44 -0.13
CA ASP A 29 -7.36 4.47 1.01
C ASP A 29 -6.53 4.73 2.26
N ILE A 30 -6.84 5.81 2.99
CA ILE A 30 -6.07 6.21 4.17
C ILE A 30 -6.99 6.23 5.37
N THR A 31 -6.70 5.39 6.36
CA THR A 31 -7.43 5.32 7.62
C THR A 31 -6.55 5.86 8.74
N PHE A 32 -7.04 6.84 9.49
CA PHE A 32 -6.37 7.36 10.68
C PHE A 32 -7.05 6.82 11.93
N LYS A 33 -6.33 6.05 12.74
CA LYS A 33 -6.79 5.49 14.01
C LYS A 33 -6.14 6.23 15.16
N ALA A 34 -6.92 7.06 15.84
CA ALA A 34 -6.51 7.78 17.03
C ALA A 34 -7.73 8.07 17.92
N SER A 35 -7.48 8.39 19.19
CA SER A 35 -8.51 8.82 20.13
C SER A 35 -9.22 10.10 19.63
N HIS A 36 -10.44 10.36 20.12
CA HIS A 36 -11.38 11.37 19.61
C HIS A 36 -10.83 12.82 19.54
N LYS A 37 -9.72 13.12 20.23
CA LYS A 37 -9.13 14.47 20.34
C LYS A 37 -8.07 14.78 19.26
N SER A 38 -8.03 14.05 18.14
CA SER A 38 -6.91 14.06 17.18
C SER A 38 -7.17 14.68 15.79
N SER A 39 -8.32 15.33 15.58
CA SER A 39 -8.75 15.83 14.26
C SER A 39 -7.69 16.68 13.52
N ILE A 40 -6.94 17.53 14.22
CA ILE A 40 -5.89 18.38 13.62
C ILE A 40 -4.74 17.53 13.04
N PHE A 41 -4.37 16.44 13.72
CA PHE A 41 -3.29 15.56 13.28
C PHE A 41 -3.74 14.64 12.15
N GLU A 42 -4.99 14.21 12.17
CA GLU A 42 -5.61 13.45 11.09
C GLU A 42 -5.59 14.25 9.77
N VAL A 43 -6.12 15.49 9.78
CA VAL A 43 -6.13 16.36 8.60
C VAL A 43 -4.70 16.58 8.07
N TYR A 44 -3.75 16.81 9.00
CA TYR A 44 -2.34 16.97 8.64
C TYR A 44 -1.76 15.69 7.99
N ALA A 45 -1.94 14.52 8.60
CA ALA A 45 -1.44 13.25 8.10
C ALA A 45 -2.04 12.90 6.74
N LEU A 46 -3.36 13.03 6.59
CA LEU A 46 -4.07 12.79 5.33
C LEU A 46 -3.53 13.68 4.20
N SER A 47 -3.33 14.98 4.47
CA SER A 47 -2.82 15.92 3.47
C SER A 47 -1.41 15.57 2.99
N LYS A 48 -0.56 15.06 3.88
CA LYS A 48 0.82 14.67 3.55
C LYS A 48 0.89 13.34 2.84
N LEU A 49 0.11 12.36 3.29
CA LEU A 49 0.05 11.03 2.67
C LEU A 49 -0.49 11.10 1.24
N LYS A 50 -1.55 11.87 0.98
CA LYS A 50 -2.11 12.07 -0.37
C LYS A 50 -1.13 12.72 -1.35
N LYS A 51 -0.17 13.52 -0.86
CA LYS A 51 0.86 14.14 -1.71
C LYS A 51 1.99 13.19 -2.09
N ILE A 52 2.25 12.17 -1.26
CA ILE A 52 3.39 11.27 -1.41
C ILE A 52 2.99 9.96 -2.07
N PHE A 53 1.81 9.43 -1.76
CA PHE A 53 1.33 8.14 -2.23
C PHE A 53 0.12 8.32 -3.13
N SER A 54 0.12 7.63 -4.28
CA SER A 54 -0.98 7.61 -5.25
C SER A 54 -1.86 6.35 -5.15
N ARG A 55 -1.34 5.29 -4.50
CA ARG A 55 -2.01 3.98 -4.37
C ARG A 55 -1.68 3.31 -3.03
N GLY A 56 -2.53 2.35 -2.67
CA GLY A 56 -2.36 1.50 -1.49
C GLY A 56 -3.34 1.84 -0.37
N LYS A 57 -3.58 0.86 0.49
CA LYS A 57 -4.30 1.10 1.74
C LYS A 57 -3.26 1.43 2.82
N ILE A 58 -3.42 2.56 3.49
CA ILE A 58 -2.50 3.09 4.50
C ILE A 58 -3.28 3.27 5.79
N GLU A 59 -2.88 2.56 6.84
CA GLU A 59 -3.43 2.72 8.18
C GLU A 59 -2.39 3.44 9.05
N VAL A 60 -2.76 4.60 9.58
CA VAL A 60 -1.95 5.38 10.51
C VAL A 60 -2.53 5.21 11.90
N LYS A 61 -1.71 4.81 12.86
CA LYS A 61 -2.08 4.72 14.28
C LYS A 61 -1.22 5.66 15.10
N LEU A 62 -1.86 6.56 15.85
CA LEU A 62 -1.18 7.47 16.78
C LEU A 62 -1.61 7.11 18.21
N SER A 63 -0.66 6.67 19.03
CA SER A 63 -0.92 6.22 20.41
C SER A 63 -0.32 7.17 21.45
N ASN A 64 -0.87 7.13 22.67
CA ASN A 64 -0.33 7.79 23.86
C ASN A 64 -0.24 9.33 23.77
N PHE A 65 -1.04 9.98 22.92
CA PHE A 65 -1.11 11.44 22.85
C PHE A 65 -2.13 12.05 23.85
N ASP A 66 -2.98 11.23 24.48
CA ASP A 66 -4.02 11.68 25.41
C ASP A 66 -3.45 12.20 26.75
N HIS A 67 -2.27 11.71 27.16
CA HIS A 67 -1.59 12.13 28.40
C HIS A 67 -0.80 13.43 28.27
N ILE A 68 -0.84 14.10 27.11
CA ILE A 68 -0.34 15.47 27.01
C ILE A 68 -1.25 16.32 27.89
N ALA A 69 -0.82 16.57 29.13
CA ALA A 69 -1.55 17.27 30.17
C ALA A 69 -2.41 18.39 29.57
N GLN A 70 -3.71 18.13 29.49
CA GLN A 70 -4.70 19.10 29.05
C GLN A 70 -4.76 20.14 30.15
N LYS A 71 -3.92 21.16 30.04
CA LYS A 71 -4.02 22.31 30.93
C LYS A 71 -5.33 22.99 30.53
N ILE A 72 -6.34 22.83 31.36
CA ILE A 72 -7.57 23.60 31.22
C ILE A 72 -7.19 25.04 31.56
N SER A 73 -7.27 25.91 30.57
CA SER A 73 -7.12 27.35 30.70
C SER A 73 -8.48 28.00 30.58
N ILE A 74 -8.61 29.17 31.19
CA ILE A 74 -9.83 29.98 31.04
C ILE A 74 -9.55 30.99 29.93
N ASN A 75 -10.47 31.09 28.98
CA ASN A 75 -10.42 32.14 27.96
C ASN A 75 -10.61 33.51 28.62
N GLN A 76 -9.49 34.15 28.96
CA GLN A 76 -9.51 35.43 29.68
C GLN A 76 -10.18 36.55 28.87
N THR A 77 -10.12 36.49 27.54
CA THR A 77 -10.74 37.48 26.66
C THR A 77 -12.25 37.38 26.73
N LEU A 78 -12.81 36.17 26.61
CA LEU A 78 -14.24 35.92 26.80
C LEU A 78 -14.69 36.29 28.22
N LEU A 79 -13.92 35.89 29.23
CA LEU A 79 -14.25 36.20 30.63
C LEU A 79 -14.29 37.71 30.90
N LYS A 80 -13.35 38.48 30.32
CA LYS A 80 -13.33 39.94 30.43
C LYS A 80 -14.51 40.58 29.69
N SER A 81 -14.82 40.10 28.48
CA SER A 81 -15.97 40.59 27.70
C SER A 81 -17.28 40.37 28.46
N LEU A 82 -17.47 39.16 29.00
CA LEU A 82 -18.63 38.82 29.82
C LEU A 82 -18.76 39.72 31.05
N ARG A 83 -17.65 39.93 31.78
CA ARG A 83 -17.65 40.84 32.95
C ARG A 83 -17.98 42.28 32.58
N GLY A 84 -17.56 42.75 31.40
CA GLY A 84 -17.91 44.07 30.90
C GLY A 84 -19.41 44.21 30.67
N GLU A 85 -19.99 43.31 29.89
CA GLU A 85 -21.43 43.29 29.57
C GLU A 85 -22.31 43.18 30.82
N LEU A 86 -21.95 42.30 31.76
CA LEU A 86 -22.73 42.14 33.00
C LEU A 86 -22.71 43.40 33.88
N LYS A 87 -21.63 44.17 33.83
CA LYS A 87 -21.48 45.43 34.57
C LYS A 87 -22.26 46.57 33.91
N GLU A 88 -22.18 46.69 32.58
CA GLU A 88 -22.90 47.72 31.81
C GLU A 88 -24.42 47.55 31.90
N ASN A 89 -24.90 46.31 31.91
CA ASN A 89 -26.34 46.02 32.00
C ASN A 89 -26.87 45.92 33.45
N HIS A 90 -26.06 46.25 34.46
CA HIS A 90 -26.42 46.12 35.89
C HIS A 90 -26.96 44.74 36.30
N LEU A 91 -26.51 43.68 35.63
CA LEU A 91 -27.04 42.33 35.83
C LEU A 91 -26.37 41.62 37.02
N VAL A 92 -25.18 42.06 37.44
CA VAL A 92 -24.42 41.40 38.51
C VAL A 92 -23.63 42.41 39.35
N ASP A 93 -23.99 42.54 40.63
CA ASP A 93 -23.28 43.38 41.62
C ASP A 93 -22.22 42.61 42.45
N GLN A 94 -22.11 41.29 42.26
CA GLN A 94 -21.29 40.41 43.10
C GLN A 94 -20.22 39.59 42.33
N LYS A 95 -19.33 38.93 43.08
CA LYS A 95 -18.28 38.06 42.53
C LYS A 95 -18.92 36.86 41.81
N LEU A 96 -18.67 36.75 40.50
CA LEU A 96 -19.02 35.56 39.70
C LEU A 96 -18.46 34.28 40.32
N ASN A 97 -19.31 33.26 40.46
CA ASN A 97 -18.93 31.95 40.94
C ASN A 97 -18.66 30.98 39.78
N PHE A 98 -18.02 29.85 40.05
CA PHE A 98 -17.75 28.82 39.04
C PHE A 98 -19.04 28.29 38.40
N GLY A 99 -20.11 28.17 39.18
CA GLY A 99 -21.43 27.71 38.71
C GLY A 99 -22.01 28.56 37.59
N ASP A 100 -21.75 29.86 37.59
CA ASP A 100 -22.30 30.82 36.61
C ASP A 100 -21.52 30.80 35.29
N ILE A 101 -20.26 30.36 35.37
CA ILE A 101 -19.31 30.40 34.26
C ILE A 101 -19.27 29.04 33.54
N LYS A 102 -19.54 27.94 34.24
CA LYS A 102 -19.26 26.59 33.73
C LYS A 102 -20.01 26.24 32.43
N ASP A 103 -21.20 26.80 32.26
CA ASP A 103 -22.11 26.47 31.16
C ASP A 103 -21.89 27.37 29.93
N ILE A 104 -20.96 28.32 30.02
CA ILE A 104 -20.64 29.25 28.93
C ILE A 104 -19.82 28.54 27.85
N PRO A 105 -20.32 28.44 26.61
CA PRO A 105 -19.59 27.78 25.53
C PRO A 105 -18.22 28.43 25.27
N GLY A 106 -17.17 27.63 25.27
CA GLY A 106 -15.81 28.10 24.93
C GLY A 106 -15.05 28.85 26.02
N ILE A 107 -15.60 28.92 27.25
CA ILE A 107 -14.91 29.54 28.39
C ILE A 107 -13.71 28.73 28.89
N PHE A 108 -13.84 27.41 28.87
CA PHE A 108 -12.74 26.48 29.13
C PHE A 108 -12.08 26.15 27.81
N VAL A 109 -10.79 26.47 27.73
CA VAL A 109 -9.94 26.15 26.59
C VAL A 109 -8.97 25.08 27.02
N ILE A 110 -8.77 24.09 26.16
CA ILE A 110 -7.74 23.09 26.37
C ILE A 110 -6.46 23.65 25.74
N ASP A 111 -5.51 24.10 26.58
CA ASP A 111 -4.22 24.65 26.11
C ASP A 111 -3.38 23.54 25.49
N SER A 112 -3.48 23.38 24.17
CA SER A 112 -2.50 22.62 23.40
C SER A 112 -1.32 23.53 23.08
N LYS A 113 -0.25 23.48 23.89
CA LYS A 113 0.96 24.31 23.66
C LYS A 113 1.46 24.12 22.20
N PRO A 114 1.71 25.19 21.42
CA PRO A 114 2.04 25.10 20.00
C PRO A 114 3.32 24.28 19.72
N LYS A 115 4.30 24.32 20.63
CA LYS A 115 5.54 23.51 20.55
C LYS A 115 5.29 22.00 20.60
N LYS A 116 4.18 21.53 21.17
CA LYS A 116 3.84 20.10 21.22
C LYS A 116 3.26 19.63 19.89
N VAL A 117 2.38 20.46 19.30
CA VAL A 117 1.77 20.21 18.00
C VAL A 117 2.84 20.07 16.91
N THR A 118 3.87 20.92 16.92
CA THR A 118 4.97 20.85 15.94
C THR A 118 5.80 19.57 16.09
N LYS A 119 6.10 19.14 17.33
CA LYS A 119 6.80 17.87 17.59
C LYS A 119 6.01 16.66 17.08
N ILE A 120 4.70 16.62 17.30
CA ILE A 120 3.84 15.52 16.81
C ILE A 120 3.77 15.53 15.29
N LYS A 121 3.65 16.70 14.65
CA LYS A 121 3.72 16.81 13.18
C LYS A 121 5.05 16.29 12.63
N SER A 122 6.15 16.59 13.31
CA SER A 122 7.49 16.08 12.96
C SER A 122 7.55 14.55 13.08
N LEU A 123 7.01 14.00 14.17
CA LEU A 123 6.91 12.55 14.39
C LEU A 123 6.16 11.86 13.24
N ILE A 124 5.01 12.41 12.84
CA ILE A 124 4.21 11.90 11.71
C ILE A 124 5.00 11.97 10.41
N ASN A 125 5.68 13.10 10.15
CA ASN A 125 6.51 13.24 8.94
C ASN A 125 7.63 12.20 8.88
N ASN A 126 8.30 11.93 10.00
CA ASN A 126 9.35 10.92 10.07
C ASN A 126 8.81 9.52 9.76
N ALA A 127 7.66 9.16 10.33
CA ALA A 127 7.01 7.89 10.03
C ALA A 127 6.67 7.77 8.52
N ILE A 128 6.14 8.85 7.92
CA ILE A 128 5.83 8.88 6.48
C ILE A 128 7.09 8.72 5.61
N GLN A 129 8.20 9.37 5.97
CA GLN A 129 9.47 9.21 5.23
C GLN A 129 10.03 7.79 5.37
N ASN A 130 9.97 7.21 6.57
CA ASN A 130 10.38 5.83 6.80
C ASN A 130 9.52 4.84 6.00
N LEU A 131 8.22 5.09 5.87
CA LEU A 131 7.36 4.27 5.03
C LEU A 131 7.74 4.38 3.56
N LYS A 132 8.08 5.59 3.09
CA LYS A 132 8.50 5.83 1.70
C LYS A 132 9.81 5.08 1.41
N SER A 133 10.80 5.15 2.29
CA SER A 133 12.09 4.47 2.11
C SER A 133 11.94 2.95 2.15
N ALA A 134 11.18 2.41 3.11
CA ALA A 134 10.89 0.97 3.18
C ALA A 134 10.23 0.46 1.89
N ARG A 135 9.28 1.23 1.36
CA ARG A 135 8.63 0.94 0.08
C ARG A 135 9.62 0.93 -1.07
N LEU A 136 10.42 1.99 -1.24
CA LEU A 136 11.40 2.06 -2.33
C LEU A 136 12.38 0.88 -2.30
N HIS A 137 12.78 0.47 -1.10
CA HIS A 137 13.65 -0.69 -0.92
C HIS A 137 12.98 -2.00 -1.38
N GLU A 138 11.76 -2.30 -0.92
CA GLU A 138 11.01 -3.48 -1.39
C GLU A 138 10.80 -3.44 -2.91
N GLY A 139 10.59 -2.25 -3.49
CA GLY A 139 10.46 -2.06 -4.93
C GLY A 139 11.71 -2.46 -5.71
N ALA A 140 12.88 -2.05 -5.23
CA ALA A 140 14.15 -2.41 -5.84
C ALA A 140 14.44 -3.92 -5.75
N GLU A 141 14.10 -4.56 -4.64
CA GLU A 141 14.21 -6.02 -4.51
C GLU A 141 13.28 -6.76 -5.47
N LEU A 142 12.02 -6.31 -5.56
CA LEU A 142 11.02 -6.89 -6.45
C LEU A 142 11.42 -6.75 -7.93
N GLU A 143 12.02 -5.62 -8.31
CA GLU A 143 12.55 -5.41 -9.65
C GLU A 143 13.59 -6.48 -10.01
N GLY A 144 14.57 -6.71 -9.13
CA GLY A 144 15.60 -7.73 -9.33
C GLY A 144 14.99 -9.14 -9.50
N ILE A 145 13.97 -9.46 -8.71
CA ILE A 145 13.24 -10.74 -8.80
C ILE A 145 12.51 -10.87 -10.14
N ILE A 146 11.80 -9.83 -10.57
CA ILE A 146 11.04 -9.83 -11.82
C ILE A 146 11.98 -9.97 -13.03
N LEU A 147 13.06 -9.20 -13.06
CA LEU A 147 14.08 -9.28 -14.12
C LEU A 147 14.74 -10.68 -14.14
N GLY A 148 15.03 -11.24 -12.98
CA GLY A 148 15.56 -12.60 -12.86
C GLY A 148 14.59 -13.65 -13.41
N LYS A 149 13.28 -13.50 -13.15
CA LYS A 149 12.24 -14.39 -13.70
C LYS A 149 12.10 -14.22 -15.21
N SER A 150 12.12 -12.99 -15.72
CA SER A 150 12.07 -12.71 -17.16
C SER A 150 13.20 -13.41 -17.89
N LYS A 151 14.45 -13.24 -17.43
CA LYS A 151 15.62 -13.92 -18.02
C LYS A 151 15.52 -15.45 -18.01
N LYS A 152 14.89 -16.03 -16.99
CA LYS A 152 14.64 -17.49 -16.94
C LYS A 152 13.62 -17.91 -17.99
N LEU A 153 12.55 -17.15 -18.16
CA LEU A 153 11.56 -17.40 -19.21
C LEU A 153 12.19 -17.32 -20.60
N ASP A 154 13.04 -16.31 -20.85
CA ASP A 154 13.74 -16.16 -22.13
C ASP A 154 14.61 -17.38 -22.45
N LYS A 155 15.35 -17.89 -21.45
CA LYS A 155 16.15 -19.13 -21.61
C LYS A 155 15.30 -20.36 -21.91
N ILE A 156 14.12 -20.47 -21.33
CA ILE A 156 13.18 -21.57 -21.59
C ILE A 156 12.64 -21.46 -23.02
N VAL A 157 12.27 -20.25 -23.47
CA VAL A 157 11.81 -20.02 -24.84
C VAL A 157 12.92 -20.34 -25.85
N GLU A 158 14.17 -19.95 -25.55
CA GLU A 158 15.32 -20.25 -26.40
C GLU A 158 15.59 -21.77 -26.49
N SER A 159 15.51 -22.49 -25.37
CA SER A 159 15.73 -23.94 -25.36
C SER A 159 14.65 -24.70 -26.14
N ILE A 160 13.38 -24.30 -25.99
CA ILE A 160 12.27 -24.83 -26.80
C ILE A 160 12.51 -24.54 -28.28
N SER A 161 12.90 -23.32 -28.62
CA SER A 161 13.18 -22.91 -30.00
C SER A 161 14.27 -23.76 -30.67
N LYS A 162 15.31 -24.14 -29.92
CA LYS A 162 16.38 -25.04 -30.41
C LYS A 162 15.91 -26.48 -30.62
N MET A 163 14.89 -26.94 -29.90
CA MET A 163 14.34 -28.30 -30.04
C MET A 163 13.35 -28.43 -31.20
N ILE A 164 12.66 -27.35 -31.59
CA ILE A 164 11.66 -27.36 -32.68
C ILE A 164 12.18 -27.97 -33.99
N PRO A 165 13.38 -27.63 -34.52
CA PRO A 165 13.89 -28.22 -35.75
C PRO A 165 14.06 -29.74 -35.67
N LEU A 166 14.55 -30.24 -34.53
CA LEU A 166 14.75 -31.67 -34.30
C LEU A 166 13.41 -32.41 -34.24
N ILE A 167 12.43 -31.84 -33.53
CA ILE A 167 11.07 -32.39 -33.43
C ILE A 167 10.41 -32.45 -34.81
N ASN A 168 10.52 -31.38 -35.60
CA ASN A 168 9.98 -31.34 -36.96
C ASN A 168 10.66 -32.38 -37.86
N LYS A 169 11.99 -32.50 -37.80
CA LYS A 169 12.73 -33.52 -38.56
C LYS A 169 12.29 -34.94 -38.21
N ASN A 170 12.18 -35.24 -36.90
CA ASN A 170 11.71 -36.54 -36.44
C ASN A 170 10.29 -36.82 -36.91
N ARG A 171 9.40 -35.82 -36.82
CA ARG A 171 8.01 -35.94 -37.29
C ARG A 171 7.94 -36.23 -38.80
N VAL A 172 8.72 -35.52 -39.62
CA VAL A 172 8.81 -35.78 -41.07
C VAL A 172 9.32 -37.20 -41.34
N GLN A 173 10.37 -37.64 -40.66
CA GLN A 173 10.91 -39.00 -40.82
C GLN A 173 9.89 -40.08 -40.41
N THR A 174 9.14 -39.88 -39.32
CA THR A 174 8.08 -40.82 -38.93
C THR A 174 6.98 -40.89 -39.98
N LEU A 175 6.56 -39.75 -40.53
CA LEU A 175 5.55 -39.70 -41.60
C LEU A 175 6.05 -40.39 -42.87
N GLN A 176 7.31 -40.16 -43.26
CA GLN A 176 7.94 -40.85 -44.41
C GLN A 176 7.97 -42.36 -44.21
N LYS A 177 8.37 -42.85 -43.04
CA LYS A 177 8.37 -44.29 -42.71
C LYS A 177 6.98 -44.92 -42.81
N LYS A 178 5.95 -44.21 -42.34
CA LYS A 178 4.55 -44.67 -42.47
C LYS A 178 4.14 -44.72 -43.94
N LEU A 179 4.45 -43.69 -44.73
CA LEU A 179 4.16 -43.62 -46.17
C LEU A 179 4.82 -44.75 -46.95
N SER A 180 6.10 -45.05 -46.68
CA SER A 180 6.81 -46.15 -47.34
C SER A 180 6.26 -47.52 -46.94
N GLN A 181 5.84 -47.71 -45.68
CA GLN A 181 5.09 -48.90 -45.29
C GLN A 181 3.78 -49.03 -46.10
N PHE A 182 2.96 -47.98 -46.19
CA PHE A 182 1.73 -48.01 -46.99
C PHE A 182 1.99 -48.32 -48.47
N HIS A 183 3.04 -47.74 -49.08
CA HIS A 183 3.44 -48.04 -50.45
C HIS A 183 3.88 -49.50 -50.65
N SER A 184 4.54 -50.10 -49.64
CA SER A 184 4.91 -51.53 -49.72
C SER A 184 3.69 -52.46 -49.65
N PHE A 185 2.64 -52.09 -48.91
CA PHE A 185 1.37 -52.82 -48.89
C PHE A 185 0.62 -52.73 -50.22
N THR A 186 0.59 -51.55 -50.85
CA THR A 186 -0.07 -51.37 -52.16
C THR A 186 0.67 -52.10 -53.28
N ASN A 187 2.00 -52.11 -53.29
CA ASN A 187 2.77 -52.91 -54.25
C ASN A 187 2.64 -54.43 -54.01
N ALA A 188 2.50 -54.88 -52.76
CA ALA A 188 2.25 -56.29 -52.45
C ALA A 188 0.84 -56.74 -52.92
N GLU A 189 -0.18 -55.89 -52.78
CA GLU A 189 -1.54 -56.18 -53.27
C GLU A 189 -1.65 -56.11 -54.80
N ILE A 190 -0.91 -55.23 -55.47
CA ILE A 190 -0.87 -55.17 -56.95
C ILE A 190 -0.15 -56.41 -57.52
N CYS A 191 0.96 -56.85 -56.91
CA CYS A 191 1.65 -58.08 -57.31
C CYS A 191 0.80 -59.35 -57.08
N GLN A 192 -0.15 -59.35 -56.14
CA GLN A 192 -1.09 -60.47 -55.95
C GLN A 192 -2.26 -60.47 -56.95
N LYS A 193 -2.63 -59.33 -57.53
CA LYS A 193 -3.74 -59.23 -58.50
C LYS A 193 -3.34 -59.41 -59.96
N HIS A 194 -2.08 -59.24 -60.33
CA HIS A 194 -1.56 -59.61 -61.65
C HIS A 194 -0.21 -60.32 -61.53
N PRO A 195 -0.17 -61.65 -61.42
CA PRO A 195 1.07 -62.39 -61.64
C PRO A 195 1.44 -62.19 -63.12
N ILE A 196 2.56 -61.53 -63.39
CA ILE A 196 3.17 -61.55 -64.72
C ILE A 196 3.62 -63.01 -64.92
N THR A 197 2.80 -63.79 -65.60
CA THR A 197 3.18 -65.10 -66.12
C THR A 197 4.18 -64.88 -67.25
N SER A 198 5.46 -64.82 -66.92
CA SER A 198 6.51 -65.06 -67.89
C SER A 198 6.76 -66.57 -68.00
N SER A 199 6.05 -67.20 -68.94
CA SER A 199 6.40 -68.45 -69.63
C SER A 199 5.75 -68.34 -71.02
N ASN A 200 6.41 -68.58 -72.15
CA ASN A 200 7.66 -69.24 -72.48
C ASN A 200 8.07 -68.80 -73.91
N THR A 201 9.37 -68.86 -74.19
CA THR A 201 10.01 -69.24 -75.48
C THR A 201 9.15 -69.24 -76.76
N ILE A 202 9.52 -68.42 -77.75
CA ILE A 202 10.26 -68.77 -78.99
C ILE A 202 11.25 -67.64 -79.27
#